data_AF-A0A9E5YZ80-F1
#
_entry.id   AF-A0A9E5YZ80-F1
#
_cell.length_a   1.000
_cell.length_b   1.000
_cell.length_c   1.000
_cell.angle_alpha   90.00
_cell.angle_beta   90.00
_cell.angle_gamma   90.00
#
_symmetry.space_group_name_H-M   'P 1'
#
loop_
_entity.id
_entity.type
_entity.pdbx_description
1 polymer ?
#
loop_
_entity_poly.entity_id
_entity_poly.type
_entity_poly.pdbx_seq_one_letter_code
_entity_poly.pdbx_strand_id
1 'polypeptide(L)'
;MAKITVYEPSGTSLTYRVRSRYSIRLWSVRHSRFLEWFYHTFADALLALHPLWKLLGYKRIEGPMVAFEKRVKAFMFDCRMCGMCVLSSTGMSCPMNCPKSLRNGPCGGVRANGHCEVEPDMPCVWVQA
;
A
#
# COMPACT_ATOMS: atom_id res chain seq x y z
N MET A 1 -10.10 -39.76 -12.78
CA MET A 1 -10.22 -38.51 -13.56
C MET A 1 -9.41 -37.42 -12.87
N ALA A 2 -8.16 -37.24 -13.27
CA ALA A 2 -7.32 -36.17 -12.75
C ALA A 2 -7.78 -34.83 -13.36
N LYS A 3 -8.11 -33.86 -12.52
CA LYS A 3 -8.40 -32.49 -12.97
C LYS A 3 -7.10 -31.89 -13.51
N ILE A 4 -7.02 -31.71 -14.82
CA ILE A 4 -6.00 -30.88 -15.45
C ILE A 4 -6.37 -29.43 -15.11
N THR A 5 -5.81 -28.91 -14.03
CA THR A 5 -5.74 -27.46 -13.81
C THR A 5 -4.43 -26.99 -14.44
N VAL A 6 -4.53 -26.14 -15.47
CA VAL A 6 -3.43 -25.67 -16.34
C VAL A 6 -2.37 -24.81 -15.58
N TYR A 7 -2.56 -24.56 -14.29
CA TYR A 7 -1.69 -23.71 -13.50
C TYR A 7 -1.49 -24.30 -12.10
N GLU A 8 -0.28 -24.75 -11.82
CA GLU A 8 0.20 -25.05 -10.48
C GLU A 8 0.81 -23.76 -9.91
N PRO A 9 0.21 -23.12 -8.90
CA PRO A 9 0.75 -21.89 -8.35
C PRO A 9 2.15 -22.20 -7.80
N SER A 10 3.18 -21.52 -8.30
CA SER A 10 4.50 -21.56 -7.71
C SER A 10 4.34 -21.26 -6.22
N GLY A 11 4.69 -22.20 -5.35
CA GLY A 11 4.49 -22.11 -3.89
C GLY A 11 5.16 -20.91 -3.20
N THR A 12 5.72 -20.00 -3.98
CA THR A 12 6.25 -18.70 -3.59
C THR A 12 5.66 -17.64 -4.54
N SER A 13 4.85 -16.73 -4.02
CA SER A 13 4.61 -15.48 -4.75
C SER A 13 5.95 -14.74 -4.88
N LEU A 14 6.22 -14.16 -6.05
CA LEU A 14 7.45 -13.37 -6.32
C LEU A 14 7.66 -12.21 -5.33
N THR A 15 6.62 -11.89 -4.56
CA THR A 15 6.64 -10.94 -3.45
C THR A 15 6.62 -11.68 -2.11
N TYR A 16 7.78 -11.84 -1.45
CA TYR A 16 7.81 -12.27 -0.05
C TYR A 16 7.04 -11.24 0.80
N ARG A 17 5.84 -11.62 1.22
CA ARG A 17 4.95 -10.76 2.01
C ARG A 17 5.02 -11.20 3.45
N VAL A 18 5.42 -10.26 4.31
CA VAL A 18 5.38 -10.49 5.74
C VAL A 18 3.92 -10.38 6.19
N ARG A 19 3.28 -11.54 6.44
CA ARG A 19 1.88 -11.64 6.90
C ARG A 19 1.61 -10.78 8.15
N SER A 20 2.64 -10.47 8.94
CA SER A 20 2.53 -9.69 10.19
C SER A 20 2.05 -8.25 10.05
N ARG A 21 2.06 -7.66 8.84
CA ARG A 21 1.59 -6.27 8.61
C ARG A 21 0.12 -6.17 8.22
N TYR A 22 -0.59 -7.30 8.14
CA TYR A 22 -1.98 -7.32 7.69
C TYR A 22 -2.91 -6.51 8.61
N SER A 23 -2.78 -6.66 9.94
CA SER A 23 -3.62 -5.96 10.92
C SER A 23 -3.47 -4.43 10.84
N ILE A 24 -2.23 -3.95 10.68
CA ILE A 24 -1.93 -2.53 10.55
C ILE A 24 -2.51 -1.98 9.25
N ARG A 25 -2.31 -2.68 8.14
CA ARG A 25 -2.91 -2.27 6.85
C ARG A 25 -4.43 -2.24 6.92
N LEU A 26 -5.05 -3.24 7.55
CA LEU A 26 -6.49 -3.29 7.73
C LEU A 26 -6.99 -2.15 8.63
N TRP A 27 -6.25 -1.81 9.68
CA TRP A 27 -6.53 -0.64 10.51
C TRP A 27 -6.47 0.64 9.67
N SER A 28 -5.43 0.80 8.85
CA SER A 28 -5.26 1.96 7.96
C SER A 28 -6.43 2.13 6.98
N VAL A 29 -6.86 1.04 6.34
CA VAL A 29 -8.03 1.03 5.45
C VAL A 29 -9.31 1.44 6.21
N ARG A 30 -9.54 0.84 7.38
CA ARG A 30 -10.75 1.12 8.19
C ARG A 30 -10.80 2.56 8.71
N HIS A 31 -9.64 3.21 8.85
CA HIS A 31 -9.51 4.58 9.32
C HIS A 31 -9.07 5.54 8.20
N SER A 32 -9.39 5.21 6.93
CA SER A 32 -8.97 5.99 5.76
C SER A 32 -9.34 7.46 5.85
N ARG A 33 -10.57 7.78 6.32
CA ARG A 33 -11.03 9.16 6.52
C ARG A 33 -10.20 9.92 7.54
N PHE A 34 -9.82 9.27 8.65
CA PHE A 34 -8.97 9.88 9.67
C PHE A 34 -7.56 10.13 9.11
N LEU A 35 -7.02 9.17 8.35
CA LEU A 35 -5.70 9.31 7.73
C LEU A 35 -5.68 10.38 6.64
N GLU A 36 -6.74 10.52 5.87
CA GLU A 36 -6.92 11.60 4.89
C GLU A 36 -6.96 12.97 5.58
N TRP A 37 -7.77 13.11 6.63
CA TRP A 37 -7.78 14.32 7.46
C TRP A 37 -6.40 14.64 8.05
N PHE A 38 -5.72 13.63 8.60
CA PHE A 38 -4.38 13.79 9.16
C PHE A 38 -3.37 14.21 8.09
N TYR A 39 -3.45 13.61 6.90
CA TYR A 39 -2.60 13.98 5.77
C TYR A 39 -2.79 15.45 5.36
N HIS A 40 -4.03 15.91 5.21
CA HIS A 40 -4.31 17.30 4.85
C HIS A 40 -3.83 18.26 5.94
N THR A 41 -4.17 18.00 7.20
CA THR A 41 -3.73 18.82 8.34
C THR A 41 -2.19 18.89 8.44
N PHE A 42 -1.52 17.76 8.25
CA PHE A 42 -0.05 17.70 8.27
C PHE A 42 0.57 18.41 7.06
N ALA A 43 0.00 18.24 5.86
CA ALA A 43 0.46 18.92 4.66
C ALA A 43 0.36 20.45 4.81
N ASP A 44 -0.77 20.95 5.32
CA ASP A 44 -0.96 22.38 5.58
C ASP A 44 0.03 22.91 6.61
N ALA A 45 0.29 22.15 7.68
CA ALA A 45 1.29 22.51 8.69
C ALA A 45 2.72 22.56 8.10
N LEU A 46 3.08 21.58 7.27
CA LEU A 46 4.38 21.58 6.58
C LEU A 46 4.53 22.75 5.60
N LEU A 47 3.46 23.07 4.86
CA LEU A 47 3.42 24.22 3.95
C LEU A 47 3.51 25.54 4.71
N ALA A 48 2.88 25.66 5.88
CA ALA A 48 3.04 26.83 6.75
C ALA A 48 4.49 26.97 7.27
N LEU A 49 5.20 25.85 7.44
CA LEU A 49 6.60 25.81 7.88
C LEU A 49 7.59 26.08 6.72
N HIS A 50 7.14 26.16 5.47
CA HIS A 50 7.94 26.45 4.27
C HIS A 50 9.02 27.57 4.40
N PRO A 51 8.78 28.74 5.05
CA PRO A 51 9.83 29.75 5.21
C PRO A 51 11.06 29.25 5.98
N LEU A 52 10.88 28.36 6.95
CA LEU A 52 12.00 27.75 7.69
C LEU A 52 12.82 26.80 6.79
N TRP A 53 12.16 26.10 5.88
CA TRP A 53 12.78 25.12 4.99
C TRP A 53 13.61 25.82 3.92
N LYS A 54 13.10 26.96 3.45
CA LYS A 54 13.85 27.87 2.56
C LYS A 54 15.13 28.38 3.22
N LEU A 55 15.12 28.62 4.53
CA LEU A 55 16.27 29.11 5.30
C LEU A 55 17.31 28.00 5.55
N LEU A 56 16.87 26.77 5.83
CA LEU A 56 17.73 25.59 6.10
C LEU A 56 18.26 24.91 4.82
N GLY A 57 17.60 25.11 3.68
CA GLY A 57 17.94 24.55 2.38
C GLY A 57 17.31 23.17 2.12
N TYR A 58 16.47 23.07 1.10
CA TYR A 58 15.71 21.86 0.74
C TYR A 58 16.56 20.59 0.57
N LYS A 59 17.77 20.73 0.00
CA LYS A 59 18.68 19.59 -0.25
C LYS A 59 19.06 18.81 1.02
N ARG A 60 19.04 19.45 2.19
CA ARG A 60 19.37 18.79 3.46
C ARG A 60 18.19 18.03 4.07
N ILE A 61 16.96 18.47 3.78
CA ILE A 61 15.73 17.93 4.38
C ILE A 61 15.17 16.77 3.56
N GLU A 62 15.42 16.76 2.24
CA GLU A 62 14.91 15.74 1.31
C GLU A 62 15.27 14.31 1.73
N GLY A 63 16.54 14.02 2.00
CA GLY A 63 17.00 12.68 2.39
C GLY A 63 16.31 12.14 3.64
N PRO A 64 16.35 12.87 4.78
CA PRO A 64 15.62 12.51 5.98
C PRO A 64 14.11 12.34 5.76
N MET A 65 13.49 13.20 4.95
CA MET A 65 12.06 13.14 4.66
C MET A 65 11.69 11.87 3.87
N VAL A 66 12.50 11.49 2.87
CA VAL A 66 12.31 10.24 2.12
C VAL A 66 12.49 9.02 3.03
N ALA A 67 13.47 9.04 3.93
CA ALA A 67 13.66 7.95 4.90
C ALA A 67 12.46 7.83 5.86
N PHE A 68 11.93 8.96 6.33
CA PHE A 68 10.73 9.02 7.16
C PHE A 68 9.52 8.47 6.39
N GLU A 69 9.27 8.97 5.18
CA GLU A 69 8.20 8.50 4.31
C GLU A 69 8.27 6.98 4.10
N LYS A 70 9.45 6.46 3.73
CA LYS A 70 9.66 5.03 3.52
C LYS A 70 9.32 4.23 4.77
N ARG A 71 9.71 4.70 5.96
CA ARG A 71 9.48 3.98 7.21
C ARG A 71 8.01 3.98 7.61
N VAL A 72 7.36 5.15 7.56
CA VAL A 72 5.94 5.30 7.88
C VAL A 72 5.08 4.53 6.89
N LYS A 73 5.29 4.72 5.58
CA LYS A 73 4.47 4.07 4.55
C LYS A 73 4.69 2.56 4.49
N ALA A 74 5.91 2.07 4.71
CA ALA A 74 6.17 0.63 4.77
C ALA A 74 5.48 -0.01 5.98
N PHE A 75 5.48 0.67 7.13
CA PHE A 75 4.82 0.18 8.34
C PHE A 75 3.29 0.16 8.21
N MET A 76 2.69 1.27 7.77
CA MET A 76 1.24 1.45 7.77
C MET A 76 0.53 0.77 6.60
N PHE A 77 1.13 0.77 5.41
CA PHE A 77 0.47 0.36 4.16
C PHE A 77 1.19 -0.78 3.43
N ASP A 78 2.27 -1.31 4.01
CA ASP A 78 3.16 -2.28 3.35
C ASP A 78 3.72 -1.76 2.01
N CYS A 79 4.00 -0.44 1.97
CA CYS A 79 4.47 0.25 0.76
C CYS A 79 5.81 -0.31 0.26
N ARG A 80 5.91 -0.46 -1.07
CA ARG A 80 7.11 -0.95 -1.78
C ARG A 80 7.90 0.15 -2.50
N MET A 81 7.60 1.42 -2.23
CA MET A 81 8.26 2.58 -2.84
C MET A 81 8.30 2.52 -4.37
N CYS A 82 7.18 2.15 -5.01
CA CYS A 82 7.08 1.97 -6.46
C CYS A 82 7.07 3.27 -7.29
N GLY A 83 7.23 4.44 -6.64
CA GLY A 83 7.28 5.77 -7.27
C GLY A 83 5.92 6.35 -7.72
N MET A 84 4.89 5.51 -7.87
CA MET A 84 3.54 5.94 -8.29
C MET A 84 2.54 5.68 -7.17
N CYS A 85 2.38 6.66 -6.27
CA CYS A 85 1.48 6.53 -5.12
C CYS A 85 0.04 6.82 -5.54
N VAL A 86 -0.87 5.88 -5.29
CA VAL A 86 -2.33 6.01 -5.54
C VAL A 86 -3.14 5.73 -4.28
N LEU A 87 -2.51 5.86 -3.12
CA LEU A 87 -3.03 5.40 -1.83
C LEU A 87 -4.32 6.12 -1.41
N SER A 88 -4.42 7.42 -1.72
CA SER A 88 -5.63 8.22 -1.48
C SER A 88 -6.80 7.77 -2.34
N SER A 89 -6.55 7.37 -3.58
CA SER A 89 -7.58 6.89 -4.52
C SER A 89 -8.05 5.46 -4.23
N THR A 90 -7.27 4.69 -3.49
CA THR A 90 -7.54 3.27 -3.19
C THR A 90 -7.86 3.04 -1.71
N GLY A 91 -8.42 4.04 -1.01
CA GLY A 91 -8.91 3.88 0.36
C GLY A 91 -7.82 3.47 1.36
N MET A 92 -6.58 3.90 1.15
CA MET A 92 -5.41 3.50 1.95
C MET A 92 -4.96 2.04 1.77
N SER A 93 -5.41 1.36 0.72
CA SER A 93 -4.93 0.04 0.31
C SER A 93 -3.91 0.15 -0.82
N CYS A 94 -2.64 -0.26 -0.61
CA CYS A 94 -1.62 -0.19 -1.66
C CYS A 94 -1.85 -1.30 -2.72
N PRO A 95 -2.03 -0.99 -4.02
CA PRO A 95 -2.26 -2.00 -5.06
C PRO A 95 -1.02 -2.85 -5.39
N MET A 96 0.18 -2.38 -5.01
CA MET A 96 1.41 -3.19 -5.07
C MET A 96 1.38 -4.37 -4.10
N ASN A 97 0.39 -4.41 -3.19
CA ASN A 97 0.05 -5.58 -2.43
C ASN A 97 -0.87 -6.56 -3.20
N CYS A 98 -1.05 -6.45 -4.51
CA CYS A 98 -1.57 -7.55 -5.33
C CYS A 98 -0.40 -8.43 -5.81
N PRO A 99 -0.47 -9.78 -5.77
CA PRO A 99 0.58 -10.65 -6.34
C PRO A 99 0.84 -10.36 -7.83
N LYS A 100 -0.19 -9.88 -8.54
CA LYS A 100 -0.11 -9.46 -9.93
C LYS A 100 0.37 -8.01 -10.14
N SER A 101 0.59 -7.25 -9.07
CA SER A 101 1.02 -5.84 -9.10
C SER A 101 0.15 -4.93 -10.00
N LEU A 102 -1.13 -5.26 -10.15
CA LEU A 102 -2.08 -4.51 -10.97
C LEU A 102 -2.54 -3.24 -10.25
N ARG A 103 -2.25 -2.08 -10.86
CA ARG A 103 -2.55 -0.74 -10.33
C ARG A 103 -3.83 -0.11 -10.89
N ASN A 104 -4.27 -0.55 -12.06
CA ASN A 104 -5.36 0.08 -12.81
C ASN A 104 -6.75 -0.51 -12.48
N GLY A 105 -6.89 -1.17 -11.32
CA GLY A 105 -8.15 -1.76 -10.87
C GLY A 105 -8.08 -3.27 -10.60
N PRO A 106 -9.23 -3.86 -10.23
CA PRO A 106 -9.33 -5.27 -9.90
C PRO A 106 -9.05 -6.16 -11.11
N CYS A 107 -8.34 -7.26 -10.89
CA CYS A 107 -7.93 -8.19 -11.94
C CYS A 107 -8.99 -9.22 -12.36
N GLY A 108 -10.19 -9.18 -11.76
CA GLY A 108 -11.24 -10.20 -11.93
C GLY A 108 -10.99 -11.52 -11.17
N GLY A 109 -9.75 -11.82 -10.78
CA GLY A 109 -9.35 -13.02 -10.06
C GLY A 109 -9.65 -13.00 -8.55
N VAL A 110 -10.85 -12.58 -8.15
CA VAL A 110 -11.30 -12.61 -6.75
C VAL A 110 -12.15 -13.85 -6.54
N ARG A 111 -11.78 -14.68 -5.56
CA ARG A 111 -12.55 -15.86 -5.16
C ARG A 111 -13.86 -15.46 -4.48
N ALA A 112 -14.84 -16.36 -4.45
CA ALA A 112 -16.15 -16.10 -3.84
C ALA A 112 -16.08 -15.68 -2.36
N ASN A 113 -15.03 -16.08 -1.64
CA ASN A 113 -14.77 -15.68 -0.26
C ASN A 113 -14.06 -14.32 -0.12
N GLY A 114 -13.82 -13.58 -1.21
CA GLY A 114 -13.11 -12.29 -1.21
C GLY A 114 -11.58 -12.39 -1.22
N HIS A 115 -11.02 -13.59 -1.35
CA HIS A 115 -9.57 -13.81 -1.40
C HIS A 115 -9.02 -13.70 -2.82
N CYS A 116 -7.72 -13.46 -2.97
CA CYS A 116 -7.04 -13.46 -4.27
C CYS A 116 -7.08 -14.87 -4.90
N GLU A 117 -7.04 -15.02 -6.23
CA GLU A 117 -6.92 -16.32 -6.92
C GLU A 117 -5.51 -16.92 -6.88
N VAL A 118 -4.47 -16.08 -6.86
CA VAL A 118 -3.08 -16.54 -6.89
C VAL A 118 -2.65 -17.03 -5.51
N GLU A 119 -3.09 -16.33 -4.46
CA GLU A 119 -2.76 -16.60 -3.06
C GLU A 119 -4.05 -16.80 -2.27
N PRO A 120 -4.50 -18.06 -2.03
CA PRO A 120 -5.77 -18.35 -1.38
C PRO A 120 -5.89 -17.81 0.04
N ASP A 121 -4.78 -17.68 0.76
CA ASP A 121 -4.78 -17.23 2.15
C ASP A 121 -4.84 -15.70 2.30
N MET A 122 -4.70 -14.95 1.19
CA MET A 122 -4.73 -13.49 1.25
C MET A 122 -6.09 -12.93 0.83
N PRO A 123 -6.67 -12.03 1.63
CA PRO A 123 -7.77 -11.17 1.18
C PRO A 123 -7.34 -10.31 -0.01
N CYS A 124 -8.23 -10.15 -0.99
CA CYS A 124 -7.94 -9.33 -2.16
C CYS A 124 -7.80 -7.85 -1.77
N VAL A 125 -6.72 -7.20 -2.20
CA VAL A 125 -6.45 -5.78 -1.88
C VAL A 125 -7.51 -4.82 -2.39
N TRP A 126 -8.19 -5.17 -3.49
CA TRP A 126 -9.25 -4.37 -4.11
C TRP A 126 -10.63 -4.59 -3.47
N VAL A 127 -10.83 -5.72 -2.78
CA VAL A 127 -12.02 -5.92 -1.93
C VAL A 127 -11.89 -5.15 -0.62
N GLN A 128 -10.63 -4.86 -0.23
CA GLN A 128 -10.29 -4.08 0.94
C GLN A 128 -10.01 -2.60 0.64
N ALA A 129 -10.12 -2.17 -0.62
CA ALA A 129 -9.86 -0.78 -1.01
C ALA A 129 -11.11 0.08 -0.83
#